data_AF-A0A8H6JHR3-F1
#
_entry.id   AF-A0A8H6JHR3-F1
#
_cell.length_a   1.000
_cell.length_b   1.000
_cell.length_c   1.000
_cell.angle_alpha   90.00
_cell.angle_beta   90.00
_cell.angle_gamma   90.00
#
_symmetry.space_group_name_H-M   'P 1'
#
loop_
_entity.id
_entity.type
_entity.pdbx_description
1 polymer ?
#
loop_
_entity_poly.entity_id
_entity_poly.type
_entity_poly.pdbx_seq_one_letter_code
_entity_poly.pdbx_strand_id
1 'polypeptide(L)'
;MEGGRGAGGACMEMNKRVLGEEHPWTLNSMAHLASTYRNQGRWKEAEELEVRVMEMNKRVLREEHPNTLNSMANLAATYRNQGRWKEAEELEVRVMETSLRVLGEEHPDTLTSMYNLADTWKSQNRWKDAIQLLQDCVRLRGNVLGMDHPDTIFAVSALSGWKREFGGTSHELP
;
A
#
# COMPACT_ATOMS: atom_id res chain seq x y z
N MET A 1 27.91 -17.12 -18.97
CA MET A 1 27.03 -16.05 -18.45
C MET A 1 25.60 -16.46 -18.74
N GLU A 2 25.03 -17.32 -17.90
CA GLU A 2 23.62 -17.69 -17.97
C GLU A 2 22.91 -17.04 -16.79
N GLY A 3 22.10 -16.02 -17.08
CA GLY A 3 21.26 -15.37 -16.08
C GLY A 3 20.26 -16.39 -15.54
N GLY A 4 20.36 -16.68 -14.24
CA GLY A 4 19.48 -17.61 -13.55
C GLY A 4 18.02 -17.24 -13.78
N ARG A 5 17.33 -18.03 -14.59
CA ARG A 5 15.87 -18.11 -14.56
C ARG A 5 15.49 -18.69 -13.20
N GLY A 6 15.35 -17.82 -12.20
CA GLY A 6 14.97 -18.20 -10.85
C GLY A 6 13.67 -19.00 -10.86
N ALA A 7 13.57 -19.98 -9.97
CA ALA A 7 12.45 -20.93 -9.89
C ALA A 7 11.05 -20.25 -9.92
N GLY A 8 10.93 -19.01 -9.44
CA GLY A 8 9.69 -18.23 -9.51
C GLY A 8 9.18 -17.92 -10.92
N GLY A 9 10.08 -17.67 -11.89
CA GLY A 9 9.68 -17.39 -13.28
C GLY A 9 9.18 -18.64 -14.01
N ALA A 10 9.80 -19.79 -13.75
CA ALA A 10 9.36 -21.08 -14.32
C ALA A 10 8.00 -21.52 -13.74
N CYS A 11 7.76 -21.27 -12.45
CA CYS A 11 6.49 -21.60 -11.79
C CYS A 11 5.34 -20.72 -12.33
N MET A 12 5.59 -19.43 -12.59
CA MET A 12 4.61 -18.53 -13.20
C MET A 12 4.19 -18.98 -14.61
N GLU A 13 5.15 -19.28 -15.48
CA GLU A 13 4.86 -19.73 -16.85
C GLU A 13 4.10 -21.05 -16.88
N MET A 14 4.39 -21.95 -15.93
CA MET A 14 3.62 -23.19 -15.75
C MET A 14 2.18 -22.90 -15.32
N ASN A 15 1.98 -22.06 -14.30
CA ASN A 15 0.65 -21.70 -13.81
C ASN A 15 -0.18 -20.98 -14.89
N LYS A 16 0.44 -20.07 -15.65
CA LYS A 16 -0.19 -19.38 -16.78
C LYS A 16 -0.68 -20.35 -17.86
N ARG A 17 0.13 -21.36 -18.21
CA ARG A 17 -0.22 -22.36 -19.23
C ARG A 17 -1.30 -23.33 -18.77
N VAL A 18 -1.30 -23.72 -17.50
CA VAL A 18 -2.18 -24.77 -16.97
C VAL A 18 -3.50 -24.20 -16.46
N LEU A 19 -3.47 -23.03 -15.81
CA LEU A 19 -4.60 -22.45 -15.08
C LEU A 19 -5.16 -21.19 -15.75
N GLY A 20 -4.41 -20.59 -16.66
CA GLY A 20 -4.72 -19.30 -17.27
C GLY A 20 -4.10 -18.12 -16.53
N GLU A 21 -4.04 -16.98 -17.22
CA GLU A 21 -3.47 -15.72 -16.70
C GLU A 21 -4.26 -15.16 -15.51
N GLU A 22 -5.58 -15.35 -15.52
CA GLU A 22 -6.51 -14.82 -14.51
C GLU A 22 -6.62 -15.66 -13.25
N HIS A 23 -5.98 -16.84 -13.23
CA HIS A 23 -6.12 -17.74 -12.09
C HIS A 23 -5.47 -17.13 -10.85
N PRO A 24 -6.11 -17.18 -9.66
CA PRO A 24 -5.58 -16.60 -8.43
C PRO A 24 -4.14 -17.01 -8.10
N TRP A 25 -3.75 -18.26 -8.37
CA TRP A 25 -2.37 -18.73 -8.18
C TRP A 25 -1.36 -18.11 -9.16
N THR A 26 -1.76 -17.84 -10.40
CA THR A 26 -0.93 -17.12 -11.37
C THR A 26 -0.72 -15.68 -10.91
N LEU A 27 -1.80 -15.01 -10.49
CA LEU A 27 -1.76 -13.63 -9.98
C LEU A 27 -0.91 -13.52 -8.70
N ASN A 28 -1.05 -14.47 -7.78
CA ASN A 28 -0.22 -14.49 -6.57
C ASN A 28 1.26 -14.71 -6.91
N SER A 29 1.57 -15.60 -7.86
CA SER A 29 2.94 -15.82 -8.32
C SER A 29 3.54 -14.55 -8.94
N MET A 30 2.75 -13.78 -9.69
CA MET A 30 3.15 -12.49 -10.25
C MET A 30 3.41 -11.44 -9.18
N ALA A 31 2.55 -11.34 -8.15
CA ALA A 31 2.76 -10.43 -7.02
C ALA A 31 4.05 -10.77 -6.24
N HIS A 32 4.31 -12.05 -5.99
CA HIS A 32 5.57 -12.48 -5.36
C HIS A 32 6.81 -12.16 -6.20
N LEU A 33 6.72 -12.31 -7.53
CA LEU A 33 7.82 -11.93 -8.41
C LEU A 33 8.05 -10.42 -8.40
N ALA A 34 6.99 -9.62 -8.41
CA ALA A 34 7.09 -8.16 -8.29
C ALA A 34 7.76 -7.74 -6.98
N SER A 35 7.37 -8.33 -5.86
CA SER A 35 8.02 -8.12 -4.56
C SER A 35 9.51 -8.48 -4.60
N THR A 36 9.87 -9.58 -5.26
CA THR A 36 11.26 -9.98 -5.47
C THR A 36 12.04 -8.93 -6.27
N TYR A 37 11.44 -8.37 -7.33
CA TYR A 37 12.05 -7.29 -8.11
C TYR A 37 12.22 -6.00 -7.31
N ARG A 38 11.24 -5.62 -6.48
CA ARG A 38 11.39 -4.48 -5.55
C ARG A 38 12.58 -4.64 -4.62
N ASN A 39 12.72 -5.82 -4.01
CA ASN A 39 13.84 -6.12 -3.11
C ASN A 39 15.21 -6.09 -3.81
N GLN A 40 15.23 -6.25 -5.14
CA GLN A 40 16.42 -6.13 -5.98
C GLN A 40 16.63 -4.71 -6.52
N GLY A 41 15.78 -3.74 -6.18
CA GLY A 41 15.80 -2.38 -6.74
C GLY A 41 15.34 -2.30 -8.20
N ARG A 42 14.72 -3.35 -8.72
CA ARG A 42 14.23 -3.47 -10.11
C ARG A 42 12.80 -2.93 -10.19
N TRP A 43 12.67 -1.62 -9.95
CA TRP A 43 11.38 -0.95 -9.75
C TRP A 43 10.48 -0.99 -10.99
N LYS A 44 11.05 -0.88 -12.19
CA LYS A 44 10.29 -0.89 -13.44
C LYS A 44 9.66 -2.26 -13.71
N GLU A 45 10.42 -3.33 -13.54
CA GLU A 45 9.88 -4.69 -13.72
C GLU A 45 8.85 -5.05 -12.65
N ALA A 46 9.03 -4.56 -11.41
CA ALA A 46 8.02 -4.70 -10.37
C ALA A 46 6.71 -3.98 -10.72
N GLU A 47 6.79 -2.71 -11.14
CA GLU A 47 5.65 -1.91 -11.56
C GLU A 47 4.87 -2.58 -12.69
N GLU A 48 5.57 -3.05 -13.74
CA GLU A 48 4.92 -3.70 -14.89
C GLU A 48 4.13 -4.95 -14.46
N LEU A 49 4.61 -5.70 -13.47
CA LEU A 49 3.90 -6.87 -12.94
C LEU A 49 2.74 -6.44 -12.03
N GLU A 50 2.94 -5.47 -11.14
CA GLU A 50 1.92 -4.97 -10.22
C GLU A 50 0.73 -4.34 -10.97
N VAL A 51 0.98 -3.56 -12.02
CA VAL A 51 -0.08 -3.01 -12.89
C VAL A 51 -0.89 -4.14 -13.53
N ARG A 52 -0.22 -5.16 -14.07
CA ARG A 52 -0.91 -6.31 -14.69
C ARG A 52 -1.77 -7.06 -13.67
N VAL A 53 -1.23 -7.33 -12.47
CA VAL A 53 -1.97 -8.02 -11.40
C VAL A 53 -3.17 -7.18 -10.96
N MET A 54 -3.00 -5.87 -10.78
CA MET A 54 -4.07 -4.96 -10.40
C MET A 54 -5.21 -4.95 -11.43
N GLU A 55 -4.91 -4.78 -12.71
CA GLU A 55 -5.93 -4.75 -13.77
C GLU A 55 -6.65 -6.09 -13.92
N MET A 56 -5.94 -7.21 -13.78
CA MET A 56 -6.58 -8.53 -13.78
C MET A 56 -7.47 -8.76 -12.56
N ASN A 57 -7.01 -8.39 -11.35
CA ASN A 57 -7.82 -8.45 -10.14
C ASN A 57 -9.08 -7.57 -10.26
N LYS A 58 -8.95 -6.35 -10.80
CA LYS A 58 -10.11 -5.48 -11.07
C LYS A 58 -11.12 -6.13 -12.00
N ARG A 59 -10.66 -6.80 -13.07
CA ARG A 59 -11.54 -7.49 -14.03
C ARG A 59 -12.23 -8.70 -13.42
N VAL A 60 -11.50 -9.55 -12.69
CA VAL A 60 -11.97 -10.85 -12.22
C VAL A 60 -12.72 -10.75 -10.89
N LEU A 61 -12.18 -9.97 -9.95
CA LEU A 61 -12.64 -9.90 -8.57
C LEU A 61 -13.41 -8.62 -8.24
N ARG A 62 -13.39 -7.63 -9.15
CA ARG A 62 -13.90 -6.26 -8.96
C ARG A 62 -13.00 -5.42 -8.04
N GLU A 63 -13.25 -4.12 -8.03
CA GLU A 63 -12.44 -3.12 -7.33
C GLU A 63 -12.45 -3.31 -5.79
N GLU A 64 -13.57 -3.77 -5.25
CA GLU A 64 -13.80 -3.90 -3.80
C GLU A 64 -13.13 -5.12 -3.17
N HIS A 65 -12.63 -6.05 -3.98
CA HIS A 65 -12.08 -7.29 -3.46
C HIS A 65 -10.74 -7.05 -2.76
N PRO A 66 -10.47 -7.67 -1.58
CA PRO A 66 -9.24 -7.48 -0.82
C PRO A 66 -7.95 -7.68 -1.64
N ASN A 67 -7.90 -8.70 -2.50
CA ASN A 67 -6.77 -8.91 -3.42
C ASN A 67 -6.53 -7.74 -4.39
N THR A 68 -7.60 -7.11 -4.89
CA THR A 68 -7.49 -5.92 -5.75
C THR A 68 -6.93 -4.75 -4.96
N LEU A 69 -7.48 -4.49 -3.77
CA LEU A 69 -7.02 -3.41 -2.87
C LEU A 69 -5.55 -3.60 -2.47
N ASN A 70 -5.14 -4.83 -2.15
CA ASN A 70 -3.76 -5.16 -1.85
C ASN A 70 -2.83 -4.92 -3.06
N SER A 71 -3.24 -5.33 -4.27
CA SER A 71 -2.46 -5.05 -5.48
C SER A 71 -2.30 -3.55 -5.78
N MET A 72 -3.34 -2.75 -5.51
CA MET A 72 -3.28 -1.29 -5.62
C MET A 72 -2.33 -0.68 -4.58
N ALA A 73 -2.38 -1.15 -3.32
CA ALA A 73 -1.48 -0.68 -2.26
C ALA A 73 -0.02 -1.03 -2.54
N ASN A 74 0.26 -2.21 -3.10
CA ASN A 74 1.61 -2.60 -3.50
C ASN A 74 2.15 -1.70 -4.63
N LEU A 75 1.34 -1.44 -5.65
CA LEU A 75 1.69 -0.54 -6.74
C LEU A 75 1.95 0.89 -6.24
N ALA A 76 1.11 1.38 -5.32
CA ALA A 76 1.33 2.68 -4.68
C ALA A 76 2.67 2.73 -3.94
N ALA A 77 3.01 1.70 -3.17
CA ALA A 77 4.30 1.62 -2.50
C ALA A 77 5.48 1.59 -3.49
N THR A 78 5.33 0.95 -4.64
CA THR A 78 6.33 1.01 -5.71
C THR A 78 6.47 2.43 -6.27
N TYR A 79 5.37 3.14 -6.51
CA TYR A 79 5.41 4.56 -6.93
C TYR A 79 6.09 5.45 -5.90
N ARG A 80 5.83 5.27 -4.59
CA ARG A 80 6.53 6.00 -3.52
C ARG A 80 8.04 5.79 -3.58
N ASN A 81 8.49 4.55 -3.74
CA ASN A 81 9.92 4.23 -3.87
C ASN A 81 10.57 4.84 -5.12
N GLN A 82 9.79 5.10 -6.17
CA GLN A 82 10.24 5.80 -7.37
C GLN A 82 10.13 7.33 -7.27
N GLY A 83 9.64 7.88 -6.14
CA GLY A 83 9.39 9.32 -5.98
C GLY A 83 8.16 9.84 -6.72
N ARG A 84 7.29 8.93 -7.21
CA ARG A 84 6.06 9.22 -7.95
C ARG A 84 4.88 9.39 -6.98
N TRP A 85 4.96 10.43 -6.15
CA TRP A 85 4.05 10.62 -5.01
C TRP A 85 2.59 10.83 -5.42
N LYS A 86 2.35 11.48 -6.55
CA LYS A 86 0.99 11.77 -7.02
C LYS A 86 0.27 10.50 -7.44
N GLU A 87 0.93 9.62 -8.20
CA GLU A 87 0.34 8.35 -8.61
C GLU A 87 0.13 7.41 -7.41
N ALA A 88 1.02 7.45 -6.42
CA ALA A 88 0.84 6.73 -5.16
C ALA A 88 -0.39 7.22 -4.40
N GLU A 89 -0.53 8.54 -4.23
CA GLU A 89 -1.67 9.15 -3.54
C GLU A 89 -2.99 8.79 -4.22
N GLU A 90 -3.08 8.87 -5.55
CA GLU A 90 -4.30 8.54 -6.29
C GLU A 90 -4.75 7.09 -6.06
N LEU A 91 -3.81 6.15 -5.89
CA LEU A 91 -4.12 4.77 -5.57
C LEU A 91 -4.48 4.60 -4.09
N GLU A 92 -3.74 5.22 -3.18
CA GLU A 92 -3.96 5.12 -1.73
C GLU A 92 -5.30 5.72 -1.30
N VAL A 93 -5.72 6.85 -1.89
CA VAL A 93 -7.05 7.43 -1.67
C VAL A 93 -8.14 6.44 -2.10
N ARG A 94 -8.01 5.84 -3.29
CA ARG A 94 -8.98 4.84 -3.77
C ARG A 94 -9.05 3.61 -2.86
N VAL A 95 -7.90 3.11 -2.40
CA VAL A 95 -7.84 1.98 -1.48
C VAL A 95 -8.49 2.34 -0.14
N MET A 96 -8.21 3.52 0.40
CA MET A 96 -8.77 3.99 1.67
C MET A 96 -10.29 4.15 1.59
N GLU A 97 -10.80 4.86 0.59
CA GLU A 97 -12.24 5.09 0.42
C GLU A 97 -13.00 3.77 0.21
N THR A 98 -12.42 2.85 -0.58
CA THR A 98 -13.04 1.56 -0.84
C THR A 98 -13.02 0.67 0.40
N SER A 99 -11.89 0.61 1.13
CA SER A 99 -11.79 -0.13 2.39
C SER A 99 -12.75 0.42 3.44
N LEU A 100 -12.85 1.75 3.55
CA LEU A 100 -13.79 2.42 4.44
C LEU A 100 -15.25 2.04 4.11
N ARG A 101 -15.62 2.01 2.83
CA ARG A 101 -16.99 1.65 2.40
C ARG A 101 -17.31 0.17 2.62
N VAL A 102 -16.37 -0.73 2.34
CA VAL A 102 -16.61 -2.18 2.27
C VAL A 102 -16.35 -2.87 3.60
N LEU A 103 -15.28 -2.48 4.30
CA LEU A 103 -14.79 -3.12 5.51
C LEU A 103 -15.14 -2.30 6.77
N GLY A 104 -15.42 -1.01 6.61
CA GLY A 104 -15.67 -0.08 7.70
C GLY A 104 -14.41 0.64 8.18
N GLU A 105 -14.62 1.66 9.02
CA GLU A 105 -13.55 2.54 9.54
C GLU A 105 -12.60 1.83 10.52
N GLU A 106 -13.09 0.78 11.16
CA GLU A 106 -12.41 0.03 12.21
C GLU A 106 -11.57 -1.14 11.69
N HIS A 107 -11.69 -1.47 10.40
CA HIS A 107 -11.00 -2.62 9.83
C HIS A 107 -9.49 -2.38 9.71
N PRO A 108 -8.63 -3.36 10.07
CA PRO A 108 -7.18 -3.22 9.99
C PRO A 108 -6.66 -2.75 8.63
N ASP A 109 -7.26 -3.22 7.53
CA ASP A 109 -6.88 -2.81 6.17
C ASP A 109 -7.23 -1.33 5.90
N THR A 110 -8.40 -0.85 6.34
CA THR A 110 -8.78 0.57 6.25
C THR A 110 -7.77 1.42 7.00
N LEU A 111 -7.44 1.05 8.24
CA LEU A 111 -6.51 1.79 9.07
C LEU A 111 -5.08 1.78 8.50
N THR A 112 -4.66 0.67 7.89
CA THR A 112 -3.37 0.55 7.18
C THR A 112 -3.33 1.45 5.95
N SER A 113 -4.42 1.51 5.18
CA SER A 113 -4.51 2.42 4.03
C SER A 113 -4.48 3.90 4.43
N MET A 114 -5.12 4.29 5.55
CA MET A 114 -5.02 5.64 6.11
C MET A 114 -3.58 5.99 6.49
N TYR A 115 -2.85 5.07 7.11
CA TYR A 115 -1.44 5.29 7.47
C TYR A 115 -0.57 5.49 6.23
N ASN A 116 -0.73 4.65 5.20
CA ASN A 116 0.04 4.76 3.96
C ASN A 116 -0.20 6.11 3.26
N LEU A 117 -1.46 6.53 3.16
CA LEU A 117 -1.83 7.82 2.60
C LEU A 117 -1.23 8.99 3.39
N ALA A 118 -1.27 8.91 4.72
CA ALA A 118 -0.66 9.92 5.59
C ALA A 118 0.87 10.01 5.38
N ASP A 119 1.55 8.88 5.24
CA ASP A 119 2.99 8.84 4.99
C ASP A 119 3.37 9.43 3.61
N THR A 120 2.51 9.21 2.60
CA THR A 120 2.63 9.85 1.28
C THR A 120 2.45 11.36 1.36
N TRP A 121 1.41 11.84 2.05
CA TRP A 121 1.21 13.27 2.26
C TRP A 121 2.35 13.91 3.03
N LYS A 122 2.90 13.23 4.05
CA LYS A 122 4.10 13.69 4.76
C LYS A 122 5.27 13.87 3.80
N SER A 123 5.50 12.90 2.91
CA SER A 123 6.57 12.96 1.90
C SER A 123 6.37 14.07 0.86
N GLN A 124 5.12 14.51 0.66
CA GLN A 124 4.76 15.67 -0.17
C GLN A 124 4.77 17.01 0.60
N ASN A 125 5.29 17.06 1.83
CA ASN A 125 5.26 18.23 2.72
C ASN A 125 3.85 18.69 3.14
N ARG A 126 2.83 17.84 2.99
CA ARG A 126 1.46 18.07 3.46
C ARG A 126 1.28 17.53 4.88
N TRP A 127 2.17 17.96 5.78
CA TRP A 127 2.27 17.42 7.13
C TRP A 127 1.03 17.70 8.00
N LYS A 128 0.31 18.81 7.77
CA LYS A 128 -0.96 19.09 8.47
C LYS A 128 -2.01 18.04 8.16
N ASP A 129 -2.23 17.75 6.88
CA ASP A 129 -3.19 16.74 6.41
C ASP A 129 -2.78 15.34 6.89
N ALA A 130 -1.49 15.01 6.79
CA ALA A 130 -0.92 13.74 7.25
C ALA A 130 -1.13 13.52 8.75
N ILE A 131 -0.83 14.54 9.57
CA ILE A 131 -1.02 14.46 11.03
C ILE A 131 -2.51 14.30 11.36
N GLN A 132 -3.39 15.06 10.71
CA GLN A 132 -4.83 14.97 10.95
C GLN A 132 -5.37 13.57 10.62
N LEU A 133 -5.01 13.02 9.45
CA LEU A 133 -5.43 11.68 9.06
C LEU A 133 -4.89 10.60 10.01
N LEU A 134 -3.65 10.74 10.46
CA LEU A 134 -3.05 9.80 11.41
C LEU A 134 -3.69 9.92 12.80
N GLN A 135 -4.10 11.11 13.23
CA GLN A 135 -4.87 11.30 14.48
C GLN A 135 -6.21 10.57 14.41
N ASP A 136 -6.92 10.68 13.29
CA ASP A 136 -8.20 9.98 13.10
C ASP A 136 -7.99 8.46 13.10
N CYS A 137 -6.94 7.95 12.43
CA CYS A 137 -6.56 6.53 12.46
C CYS A 137 -6.25 6.02 13.88
N VAL A 138 -5.48 6.77 14.68
CA VAL A 138 -5.16 6.42 16.07
C VAL A 138 -6.42 6.37 16.94
N ARG A 139 -7.32 7.35 16.78
CA ARG A 139 -8.59 7.39 17.53
C ARG A 139 -9.43 6.15 17.25
N LEU A 140 -9.59 5.80 15.97
CA LEU A 140 -10.36 4.62 15.55
C LEU A 140 -9.71 3.33 16.07
N ARG A 141 -8.39 3.16 15.89
CA ARG A 141 -7.65 1.99 16.42
C ARG A 141 -7.79 1.82 17.93
N GLY A 142 -7.69 2.92 18.68
CA GLY A 142 -7.82 2.90 20.14
C GLY A 142 -9.18 2.42 20.62
N ASN A 143 -10.26 2.74 19.90
CA ASN A 143 -11.62 2.29 20.23
C ASN A 143 -11.82 0.79 19.99
N VAL A 144 -11.19 0.24 18.95
CA VAL A 144 -11.43 -1.12 18.45
C VAL A 144 -10.52 -2.14 19.12
N LEU A 145 -9.21 -1.87 19.05
CA LEU A 145 -8.17 -2.80 19.44
C LEU A 145 -7.64 -2.51 20.85
N GLY A 146 -7.97 -1.34 21.39
CA GLY A 146 -7.40 -0.80 22.62
C GLY A 146 -6.06 -0.08 22.39
N MET A 147 -5.68 0.73 23.36
CA MET A 147 -4.43 1.50 23.32
C MET A 147 -3.16 0.64 23.46
N ASP A 148 -3.29 -0.56 24.02
CA ASP A 148 -2.18 -1.50 24.25
C ASP A 148 -1.87 -2.38 23.02
N HIS A 149 -2.67 -2.30 21.95
CA HIS A 149 -2.45 -3.10 20.75
C HIS A 149 -1.19 -2.63 19.99
N PRO A 150 -0.32 -3.54 19.49
CA PRO A 150 0.91 -3.17 18.79
C PRO A 150 0.72 -2.17 17.65
N ASP A 151 -0.33 -2.33 16.84
CA ASP A 151 -0.64 -1.42 15.73
C ASP A 151 -1.13 -0.03 16.19
N THR A 152 -1.78 0.05 17.36
CA THR A 152 -2.17 1.33 17.96
C THR A 152 -0.94 2.03 18.51
N ILE A 153 -0.06 1.30 19.21
CA ILE A 153 1.21 1.82 19.75
C ILE A 153 2.10 2.35 18.63
N PHE A 154 2.21 1.61 17.51
CA PHE A 154 2.98 2.05 16.35
C PHE A 154 2.43 3.35 15.77
N ALA A 155 1.11 3.43 15.55
CA ALA A 155 0.46 4.64 15.02
C ALA A 155 0.60 5.85 15.97
N VAL A 156 0.46 5.64 17.28
CA VAL A 156 0.68 6.68 18.32
C VAL A 156 2.14 7.16 18.33
N SER A 157 3.09 6.23 18.19
CA SER A 157 4.52 6.55 18.14
C SER A 157 4.85 7.36 16.89
N ALA A 158 4.34 6.97 15.73
CA ALA A 158 4.47 7.71 14.48
C ALA A 158 3.87 9.12 14.61
N LEU A 159 2.66 9.24 15.14
CA LEU A 159 1.97 10.51 15.35
C LEU A 159 2.77 11.45 16.28
N SER A 160 3.29 10.91 17.38
CA SER A 160 4.10 11.67 18.34
C SER A 160 5.42 12.14 17.71
N GLY A 161 6.06 11.28 16.93
CA GLY A 161 7.24 11.62 16.15
C GLY A 161 6.97 12.77 15.18
N TRP A 162 5.91 12.66 14.38
CA TRP A 162 5.55 13.67 13.37
C TRP A 162 5.13 14.99 14.00
N LYS A 163 4.39 14.97 15.13
CA LYS A 163 4.06 16.19 15.88
C LYS A 163 5.28 16.86 16.50
N ARG A 164 6.29 16.10 16.92
CA ARG A 164 7.53 16.70 17.44
C ARG A 164 8.35 17.33 16.31
N GLU A 165 8.39 16.68 15.16
CA GLU A 165 9.14 17.14 13.99
C GLU A 165 8.47 18.34 13.30
N PHE A 166 7.13 18.33 13.18
CA PHE A 166 6.38 19.29 12.38
C PHE A 166 5.30 20.06 13.16
N GLY A 167 4.93 19.67 14.38
CA GLY A 167 3.88 20.34 15.16
C GLY A 167 4.32 21.66 15.81
N GLY A 168 5.61 22.00 15.74
CA GLY A 168 6.16 23.30 16.15
C GLY A 168 6.18 24.37 15.06
N THR A 169 5.83 24.04 13.81
CA THR A 169 5.90 24.99 12.67
C THR A 169 4.68 25.92 12.57
N SER A 170 3.99 26.13 13.70
CA SER A 170 3.01 27.23 13.86
C SER A 170 3.67 28.60 14.00
N HIS A 171 5.00 28.70 13.93
CA HIS A 171 5.68 29.99 13.83
C HIS A 171 5.80 30.37 12.35
N GLU A 172 5.02 31.38 12.00
CA GLU A 172 5.14 32.21 10.81
C GLU A 172 6.62 32.43 10.44
N LEU A 173 6.98 32.08 9.20
CA LEU A 173 8.20 32.64 8.61
C LEU A 173 7.89 34.09 8.21
N PRO A 174 8.74 35.07 8.57
CA PRO A 174 8.59 36.46 8.15
C PRO A 174 8.73 36.65 6.63
#